data_AF-A0A914YQD0-F1
#
_entry.id   AF-A0A914YQD0-F1
#
_cell.length_a   1.000
_cell.length_b   1.000
_cell.length_c   1.000
_cell.angle_alpha   90.00
_cell.angle_beta   90.00
_cell.angle_gamma   90.00
#
_symmetry.space_group_name_H-M   'P 1'
#
loop_
_entity.id
_entity.type
_entity.pdbx_description
1 polymer ?
#
loop_
_entity_poly.entity_id
_entity_poly.type
_entity_poly.pdbx_seq_one_letter_code
_entity_poly.pdbx_strand_id
1 'polypeptide(L)'
;MAGSWYSPYQALGIAMAFAMLDIFVVMMGLMWDGKFFTVDNVVHWFDFQNYDFRRNPVDFLGVAIIRVSVLMGGAVGVFSNPQHGPAVMDKYSNLAFAIILIIIAFSPTKLLAFYEFDENKLVVGDWILMLWCVLASLAVQGIWVSVFARVRESPPQTGFTRLYDHEDEEYYAELQRKEEEKDAQKRETFTMLFRLFGYMAKEWAYYAVAFSFLLLYSLSRVFTPYYTGEVVASVFGKDASYENLHRTVGIMALLSLSGAIFGGFRGGFFTYSQSRVDRRIRSDLFRSLVRQEIAFYDENKTGEIVSRLNADCQTMSNTLSLYMNVLTRNVTMLFGSLIFMFSLSWRLSMVTFIAIPIIFLVSKVYGVYYDRLAEEAQASIAKANDVAEEVLSAVRTVKSFACEKYESLRFLTFLNVTLSIGARKAVAHVGFLLTTELLQMGILTVVLFYGGHLVIMGKIDAGLLVSFLLYQFQLGENLRVRFIFLLSLFFVRS
;
A
#
# COMPACT_ATOMS: atom_id res chain seq x y z
N MET A 1 -10.54 -23.33 20.44
CA MET A 1 -9.09 -23.23 20.71
C MET A 1 -8.45 -22.32 19.66
N ALA A 2 -8.64 -21.00 19.75
CA ALA A 2 -7.88 -20.04 18.94
C ALA A 2 -6.65 -19.65 19.76
N GLY A 3 -5.62 -20.51 19.73
CA GLY A 3 -4.40 -20.31 20.50
C GLY A 3 -3.68 -19.03 20.11
N SER A 4 -3.17 -18.30 21.11
CA SER A 4 -2.12 -17.31 20.94
C SER A 4 -1.02 -17.89 20.05
N TRP A 5 -0.71 -17.23 18.92
CA TRP A 5 0.32 -17.74 18.00
C TRP A 5 1.73 -17.67 18.60
N TYR A 6 1.95 -16.74 19.54
CA TYR A 6 3.26 -16.52 20.16
C TYR A 6 3.13 -16.30 21.67
N SER A 7 3.91 -17.04 22.47
CA SER A 7 4.12 -16.73 23.88
C SER A 7 5.06 -15.52 24.03
N PRO A 8 5.05 -14.80 25.17
CA PRO A 8 5.97 -13.68 25.40
C PRO A 8 7.44 -14.08 25.25
N TYR A 9 7.79 -15.30 25.68
CA TYR A 9 9.11 -15.88 25.49
C TYR A 9 9.46 -16.11 24.02
N GLN A 10 8.51 -16.58 23.21
CA GLN A 10 8.71 -16.73 21.76
C GLN A 10 8.87 -15.37 21.07
N ALA A 11 8.09 -14.36 21.46
CA ALA A 11 8.23 -13.01 20.92
C ALA A 11 9.59 -12.38 21.25
N LEU A 12 10.06 -12.56 22.49
CA LEU A 12 11.39 -12.13 22.92
C LEU A 12 12.49 -12.87 22.14
N GLY A 13 12.35 -14.19 21.98
CA GLY A 13 13.30 -15.02 21.23
C GLY A 13 13.41 -14.62 19.75
N ILE A 14 12.28 -14.36 19.08
CA ILE A 14 12.24 -13.88 17.70
C ILE A 14 12.94 -12.51 17.58
N ALA A 15 12.67 -11.60 18.51
CA ALA A 15 13.30 -10.28 18.53
C ALA A 15 14.82 -10.36 18.72
N MET A 16 15.30 -11.17 19.67
CA MET A 16 16.73 -11.37 19.89
C MET A 16 17.42 -12.03 18.69
N ALA A 17 16.83 -13.09 18.12
CA ALA A 17 17.40 -13.77 16.96
C ALA A 17 17.52 -12.82 15.76
N PHE A 18 16.49 -12.01 15.51
CA PHE A 18 16.52 -11.03 14.43
C PHE A 18 17.52 -9.90 14.70
N ALA A 19 17.62 -9.41 15.94
CA ALA A 19 18.61 -8.39 16.32
C ALA A 19 20.05 -8.87 16.12
N MET A 20 20.36 -10.12 16.49
CA MET A 20 21.68 -10.71 16.24
C MET A 20 21.97 -10.81 14.75
N LEU A 21 20.99 -11.27 13.96
CA LEU A 21 21.11 -11.39 12.52
C LEU A 21 21.35 -10.01 11.86
N ASP A 22 20.61 -8.99 12.30
CA ASP A 22 20.72 -7.64 11.76
C ASP A 22 22.11 -7.03 11.99
N ILE A 23 22.62 -7.12 13.23
CA ILE A 23 23.98 -6.67 13.56
C ILE A 23 25.02 -7.47 12.78
N PHE A 24 24.86 -8.79 12.69
CA PHE A 24 25.78 -9.66 11.97
C PHE A 24 25.90 -9.28 10.48
N VAL A 25 24.78 -9.10 9.78
CA VAL A 25 24.80 -8.76 8.35
C VAL A 25 25.38 -7.35 8.13
N VAL A 26 25.10 -6.40 9.01
CA VAL A 26 25.70 -5.06 8.95
C VAL A 26 27.21 -5.12 9.17
N MET A 27 27.68 -5.90 10.15
CA MET A 27 29.11 -6.10 10.38
C MET A 27 29.80 -6.79 9.19
N MET A 28 29.16 -7.79 8.58
CA MET A 28 29.69 -8.41 7.35
C MET A 28 29.78 -7.41 6.20
N GLY A 29 28.78 -6.54 6.04
CA GLY A 29 28.80 -5.48 5.03
C GLY A 29 29.93 -4.47 5.26
N LEU A 30 30.20 -4.10 6.51
CA LEU A 30 31.29 -3.20 6.88
C LEU A 30 32.69 -3.82 6.71
N MET A 31 32.80 -5.13 6.89
CA MET A 31 34.06 -5.87 6.69
C MET A 31 34.43 -6.03 5.20
N TRP A 32 33.50 -5.78 4.28
CA TRP A 32 33.71 -6.02 2.86
C TRP A 32 34.37 -4.84 2.16
N ASP A 33 35.65 -5.00 1.80
CA ASP A 33 36.45 -3.97 1.11
C ASP A 33 36.36 -4.05 -0.44
N GLY A 34 35.32 -4.70 -0.96
CA GLY A 34 35.15 -4.91 -2.40
C GLY A 34 35.94 -6.06 -3.02
N LYS A 35 36.99 -6.56 -2.35
CA LYS A 35 37.79 -7.72 -2.81
C LYS A 35 37.94 -8.85 -1.78
N PHE A 36 38.09 -8.51 -0.50
CA PHE A 36 38.23 -9.47 0.60
C PHE A 36 37.51 -8.95 1.86
N PHE A 37 37.26 -9.84 2.83
CA PHE A 37 36.82 -9.46 4.17
C PHE A 37 38.04 -9.13 5.03
N THR A 38 38.14 -7.88 5.49
CA THR A 38 39.28 -7.41 6.29
C THR A 38 38.76 -6.79 7.60
N VAL A 39 39.20 -7.34 8.73
CA VAL A 39 38.77 -6.88 10.07
C VAL A 39 39.42 -5.54 10.43
N ASP A 40 40.63 -5.28 9.94
CA ASP A 40 41.37 -4.03 10.21
C ASP A 40 40.63 -2.79 9.68
N ASN A 41 39.88 -2.93 8.58
CA ASN A 41 39.05 -1.86 8.04
C ASN A 41 37.94 -1.44 9.02
N VAL A 42 37.37 -2.38 9.79
CA VAL A 42 36.33 -2.07 10.77
C VAL A 42 36.87 -1.16 11.86
N VAL A 43 38.06 -1.45 12.38
CA VAL A 43 38.70 -0.65 13.44
C VAL A 43 38.99 0.77 12.95
N HIS A 44 39.39 0.92 11.69
CA HIS A 44 39.59 2.23 11.06
C HIS A 44 38.28 3.05 10.99
N TRP A 45 37.14 2.43 10.71
CA TRP A 45 35.84 3.13 10.66
C TRP A 45 35.34 3.63 12.02
N PHE A 46 35.87 3.10 13.12
CA PHE A 46 35.56 3.55 14.49
C PHE A 46 36.44 4.70 15.00
N ASP A 47 37.34 5.24 14.19
CA ASP A 47 38.09 6.45 14.54
C ASP A 47 37.20 7.71 14.39
N PHE A 48 36.55 8.11 15.50
CA PHE A 48 35.65 9.26 15.54
C PHE A 48 36.37 10.62 15.45
N GLN A 49 37.69 10.68 15.57
CA GLN A 49 38.41 11.96 15.49
C GLN A 49 38.42 12.54 14.06
N ASN A 50 38.34 11.68 13.04
CA ASN A 50 38.32 12.07 11.61
C ASN A 50 37.03 11.61 10.91
N TYR A 51 35.89 11.64 11.60
CA TYR A 51 34.62 11.20 11.03
C TYR A 51 34.14 12.15 9.91
N ASP A 52 33.87 11.58 8.73
CA ASP A 52 33.20 12.27 7.62
C ASP A 52 31.97 11.47 7.16
N PHE A 53 30.81 12.12 7.18
CA PHE A 53 29.54 11.54 6.72
C PHE A 53 29.60 11.08 5.26
N ARG A 54 30.46 11.65 4.42
CA ARG A 54 30.54 11.27 3.00
C ARG A 54 31.41 10.05 2.73
N ARG A 55 32.17 9.57 3.73
CA ARG A 55 33.14 8.49 3.53
C ARG A 55 32.96 7.33 4.48
N ASN A 56 32.44 7.58 5.68
CA ASN A 56 32.36 6.56 6.72
C ASN A 56 31.04 5.76 6.67
N PRO A 57 31.05 4.43 6.48
CA PRO A 57 29.88 3.56 6.51
C PRO A 57 29.38 3.18 7.91
N VAL A 58 30.07 3.59 8.98
CA VAL A 58 29.67 3.28 10.36
C VAL A 58 28.26 3.77 10.72
N ASP A 59 27.70 4.74 10.00
CA ASP A 59 26.32 5.19 10.23
C ASP A 59 25.27 4.09 9.99
N PHE A 60 25.54 3.13 9.08
CA PHE A 60 24.67 1.98 8.90
C PHE A 60 24.60 1.12 10.16
N LEU A 61 25.69 1.04 10.93
CA LEU A 61 25.70 0.40 12.25
C LEU A 61 24.92 1.23 13.27
N GLY A 62 25.08 2.55 13.30
CA GLY A 62 24.29 3.43 14.16
C GLY A 62 22.79 3.27 13.93
N VAL A 63 22.37 3.23 12.66
CA VAL A 63 20.98 2.98 12.27
C VAL A 63 20.51 1.57 12.64
N ALA A 64 21.37 0.56 12.51
CA ALA A 64 21.08 -0.80 12.96
C ALA A 64 20.88 -0.86 14.48
N ILE A 65 21.68 -0.14 15.26
CA ILE A 65 21.53 -0.05 16.73
C ILE A 65 20.19 0.60 17.09
N ILE A 66 19.81 1.70 16.42
CA ILE A 66 18.50 2.34 16.63
C ILE A 66 17.37 1.35 16.31
N ARG A 67 17.47 0.65 15.17
CA ARG A 67 16.47 -0.34 14.74
C ARG A 67 16.33 -1.50 15.72
N VAL A 68 17.45 -2.05 16.21
CA VAL A 68 17.49 -3.08 17.25
C VAL A 68 16.92 -2.56 18.56
N SER A 69 17.20 -1.31 18.94
CA SER A 69 16.67 -0.69 20.15
C SER A 69 15.14 -0.57 20.10
N VAL A 70 14.58 -0.19 18.95
CA VAL A 70 13.13 -0.17 18.73
C VAL A 70 12.55 -1.59 18.88
N LEU A 71 13.13 -2.57 18.18
CA LEU A 71 12.67 -3.96 18.24
C LEU A 71 12.72 -4.54 19.66
N MET A 72 13.83 -4.35 20.37
CA MET A 72 14.02 -4.82 21.74
C MET A 72 13.11 -4.09 22.72
N GLY A 73 12.88 -2.79 22.55
CA GLY A 73 11.91 -2.04 23.35
C GLY A 73 10.50 -2.61 23.23
N GLY A 74 10.09 -3.00 22.02
CA GLY A 74 8.82 -3.68 21.80
C GLY A 74 8.76 -5.05 22.47
N ALA A 75 9.81 -5.86 22.32
CA ALA A 75 9.89 -7.19 22.90
C ALA A 75 9.87 -7.17 24.44
N VAL A 76 10.65 -6.27 25.06
CA VAL A 76 10.67 -6.08 26.52
C VAL A 76 9.34 -5.54 27.03
N GLY A 77 8.69 -4.64 26.28
CA GLY A 77 7.37 -4.11 26.64
C GLY A 77 6.29 -5.20 26.70
N VAL A 78 6.30 -6.13 25.74
CA VAL A 78 5.38 -7.28 25.72
C VAL A 78 5.76 -8.32 26.78
N PHE A 79 7.05 -8.56 27.00
CA PHE A 79 7.53 -9.51 28.00
C PHE A 79 7.25 -9.06 29.44
N SER A 80 7.43 -7.77 29.73
CA SER A 80 7.29 -7.22 31.09
C SER A 80 5.83 -7.06 31.51
N ASN A 81 4.92 -6.87 30.56
CA ASN A 81 3.48 -6.78 30.82
C ASN A 81 2.70 -7.53 29.73
N PRO A 82 2.57 -8.86 29.83
CA PRO A 82 1.92 -9.66 28.79
C PRO A 82 0.42 -9.39 28.60
N GLN A 83 -0.24 -8.81 29.61
CA GLN A 83 -1.67 -8.52 29.57
C GLN A 83 -1.96 -7.18 28.85
N HIS A 84 -1.25 -6.09 29.19
CA HIS A 84 -1.50 -4.77 28.60
C HIS A 84 -0.49 -4.36 27.52
N GLY A 85 0.69 -4.99 27.49
CA GLY A 85 1.79 -4.70 26.57
C GLY A 85 1.39 -4.74 25.09
N PRO A 86 0.67 -5.76 24.60
CA PRO A 86 0.24 -5.83 23.20
C PRO A 86 -0.63 -4.66 22.75
N ALA A 87 -1.58 -4.22 23.59
CA ALA A 87 -2.43 -3.06 23.30
C ALA A 87 -1.64 -1.75 23.26
N VAL A 88 -0.65 -1.61 24.14
CA VAL A 88 0.29 -0.49 24.13
C VAL A 88 1.15 -0.52 22.86
N MET A 89 1.63 -1.69 22.44
CA MET A 89 2.42 -1.84 21.20
C MET A 89 1.62 -1.52 19.94
N ASP A 90 0.32 -1.84 19.90
CA ASP A 90 -0.55 -1.46 18.78
C ASP A 90 -0.71 0.07 18.71
N LYS A 91 -0.90 0.75 19.86
CA LYS A 91 -0.95 2.22 19.93
C LYS A 91 0.35 2.88 19.43
N TYR A 92 1.51 2.33 19.80
CA TYR A 92 2.82 2.84 19.37
C TYR A 92 3.27 2.33 17.99
N SER A 93 2.52 1.45 17.35
CA SER A 93 2.83 0.90 16.01
C SER A 93 2.98 2.00 14.95
N ASN A 94 2.21 3.08 15.05
CA ASN A 94 2.34 4.22 14.15
C ASN A 94 3.65 4.99 14.33
N LEU A 95 4.13 5.11 15.56
CA LEU A 95 5.38 5.78 15.88
C LEU A 95 6.59 4.92 15.48
N ALA A 96 6.57 3.62 15.79
CA ALA A 96 7.58 2.67 15.33
C ALA A 96 7.68 2.68 13.80
N PHE A 97 6.53 2.66 13.12
CA PHE A 97 6.47 2.74 11.67
C PHE A 97 7.08 4.03 11.10
N ALA A 98 6.83 5.19 11.72
CA ALA A 98 7.42 6.46 11.30
C ALA A 98 8.95 6.46 11.44
N ILE A 99 9.48 5.94 12.56
CA ILE A 99 10.93 5.80 12.77
C ILE A 99 11.55 4.90 11.71
N ILE A 100 10.92 3.77 11.41
CA ILE A 100 11.37 2.81 10.39
C ILE A 100 11.38 3.46 8.99
N LEU A 101 10.38 4.28 8.66
CA LEU A 101 10.36 5.02 7.40
C LEU A 101 11.51 6.03 7.28
N ILE A 102 11.88 6.71 8.36
CA ILE A 102 13.04 7.60 8.40
C ILE A 102 14.33 6.80 8.16
N ILE A 103 14.46 5.64 8.79
CA ILE A 103 15.58 4.71 8.59
C ILE A 103 15.66 4.24 7.13
N ILE A 104 14.52 3.92 6.50
CA ILE A 104 14.46 3.54 5.08
C ILE A 104 14.91 4.70 4.18
N ALA A 105 14.55 5.95 4.50
CA ALA A 105 14.98 7.13 3.75
C ALA A 105 16.48 7.45 3.93
N PHE A 106 17.05 7.14 5.10
CA PHE A 106 18.47 7.32 5.37
C PHE A 106 19.35 6.52 4.41
N SER A 107 18.96 5.27 4.13
CA SER A 107 19.74 4.33 3.33
C SER A 107 20.12 4.85 1.92
N PRO A 108 19.17 5.30 1.06
CA PRO A 108 19.51 5.90 -0.23
C PRO A 108 20.21 7.26 -0.11
N THR A 109 19.95 8.02 0.95
CA THR A 109 20.63 9.31 1.22
C THR A 109 22.12 9.10 1.47
N LYS A 110 22.46 8.11 2.30
CA LYS A 110 23.84 7.77 2.65
C LYS A 110 24.61 7.25 1.45
N LEU A 111 23.98 6.38 0.65
CA LEU A 111 24.59 5.89 -0.59
C LEU A 111 24.81 7.03 -1.59
N LEU A 112 23.86 7.97 -1.73
CA LEU A 112 24.08 9.15 -2.58
C LEU A 112 25.29 10.00 -2.10
N ALA A 113 25.44 10.18 -0.79
CA ALA A 113 26.53 10.96 -0.19
C ALA A 113 27.92 10.34 -0.46
N PHE A 114 28.03 9.01 -0.53
CA PHE A 114 29.28 8.30 -0.84
C PHE A 114 29.80 8.56 -2.25
N TYR A 115 28.91 8.67 -3.22
CA TYR A 115 29.25 8.68 -4.64
C TYR A 115 28.99 10.03 -5.31
N GLU A 116 28.90 11.10 -4.50
CA GLU A 116 28.74 12.47 -4.96
C GLU A 116 30.06 13.03 -5.54
N PHE A 117 31.20 12.73 -4.89
CA PHE A 117 32.50 13.35 -5.18
C PHE A 117 33.63 12.39 -5.60
N ASP A 118 33.65 11.12 -5.17
CA ASP A 118 34.72 10.18 -5.53
C ASP A 118 34.35 9.29 -6.74
N GLU A 119 35.29 9.12 -7.69
CA GLU A 119 35.20 8.17 -8.82
C GLU A 119 35.36 6.69 -8.39
N ASN A 120 35.12 6.39 -7.10
CA ASN A 120 35.27 5.04 -6.58
C ASN A 120 34.24 4.11 -7.22
N LYS A 121 34.71 2.95 -7.70
CA LYS A 121 33.87 1.88 -8.25
C LYS A 121 32.86 1.45 -7.19
N LEU A 122 31.60 1.29 -7.60
CA LEU A 122 30.51 0.75 -6.79
C LEU A 122 30.98 -0.50 -6.03
N VAL A 123 31.19 -0.36 -4.72
CA VAL A 123 31.57 -1.49 -3.87
C VAL A 123 30.30 -2.28 -3.57
N VAL A 124 30.33 -3.59 -3.85
CA VAL A 124 29.17 -4.49 -3.63
C VAL A 124 28.68 -4.43 -2.18
N GLY A 125 29.59 -4.20 -1.23
CA GLY A 125 29.29 -4.06 0.20
C GLY A 125 28.30 -2.93 0.51
N ASP A 126 28.43 -1.76 -0.11
CA ASP A 126 27.53 -0.61 0.14
C ASP A 126 26.09 -0.89 -0.30
N TRP A 127 25.93 -1.61 -1.41
CA TRP A 127 24.62 -2.04 -1.90
C TRP A 127 24.00 -3.12 -1.02
N ILE A 128 24.82 -4.04 -0.51
CA ILE A 128 24.37 -5.04 0.47
C ILE A 128 23.89 -4.33 1.74
N LEU A 129 24.66 -3.37 2.27
CA LEU A 129 24.27 -2.58 3.45
C LEU A 129 22.97 -1.81 3.21
N MET A 130 22.83 -1.17 2.05
CA MET A 130 21.62 -0.42 1.71
C MET A 130 20.40 -1.34 1.60
N LEU A 131 20.51 -2.40 0.78
CA LEU A 131 19.40 -3.30 0.52
C LEU A 131 19.00 -4.07 1.79
N TRP A 132 19.98 -4.49 2.59
CA TRP A 132 19.75 -5.08 3.90
C TRP A 132 19.09 -4.08 4.85
N CYS A 133 19.52 -2.83 4.91
CA CYS A 133 18.91 -1.82 5.77
C CYS A 133 17.42 -1.65 5.46
N VAL A 134 17.04 -1.60 4.18
CA VAL A 134 15.63 -1.53 3.77
C VAL A 134 14.88 -2.81 4.15
N LEU A 135 15.40 -3.99 3.81
CA LEU A 135 14.77 -5.27 4.12
C LEU A 135 14.60 -5.49 5.63
N ALA A 136 15.64 -5.20 6.42
CA ALA A 136 15.63 -5.34 7.86
C ALA A 136 14.62 -4.39 8.51
N SER A 137 14.52 -3.16 8.00
CA SER A 137 13.55 -2.17 8.46
C SER A 137 12.10 -2.61 8.18
N LEU A 138 11.84 -3.16 7.00
CA LEU A 138 10.53 -3.75 6.67
C LEU A 138 10.22 -4.98 7.54
N ALA A 139 11.22 -5.82 7.82
CA ALA A 139 11.07 -6.98 8.68
C ALA A 139 10.77 -6.58 10.13
N VAL A 140 11.43 -5.56 10.69
CA VAL A 140 11.11 -5.03 12.03
C VAL A 140 9.67 -4.55 12.09
N GLN A 141 9.19 -3.82 11.08
CA GLN A 141 7.78 -3.43 11.03
C GLN A 141 6.84 -4.64 10.94
N GLY A 142 7.21 -5.65 10.14
CA GLY A 142 6.48 -6.91 10.03
C GLY A 142 6.38 -7.63 11.37
N ILE A 143 7.48 -7.77 12.10
CA ILE A 143 7.53 -8.38 13.44
C ILE A 143 6.70 -7.58 14.43
N TRP A 144 6.78 -6.24 14.40
CA TRP A 144 6.00 -5.38 15.29
C TRP A 144 4.49 -5.64 15.17
N VAL A 145 3.99 -5.69 13.93
CA VAL A 145 2.56 -5.86 13.66
C VAL A 145 2.11 -7.32 13.79
N SER A 146 2.94 -8.29 13.41
CA SER A 146 2.55 -9.70 13.38
C SER A 146 2.82 -10.46 14.67
N VAL A 147 3.82 -10.05 15.45
CA VAL A 147 4.24 -10.71 16.68
C VAL A 147 3.81 -9.89 17.88
N PHE A 148 4.35 -8.67 18.06
CA PHE A 148 4.15 -7.91 19.32
C PHE A 148 2.69 -7.52 19.56
N ALA A 149 1.97 -7.12 18.52
CA ALA A 149 0.54 -6.79 18.63
C ALA A 149 -0.36 -8.04 18.83
N ARG A 150 0.19 -9.26 18.77
CA ARG A 150 -0.58 -10.53 18.80
C ARG A 150 -0.14 -11.51 19.89
N VAL A 151 0.71 -11.10 20.82
CA VAL A 151 1.05 -11.91 22.01
C VAL A 151 -0.11 -11.84 23.01
N ARG A 152 -0.51 -12.98 23.58
CA ARG A 152 -1.41 -13.04 24.74
C ARG A 152 -0.95 -14.15 25.67
N GLU A 153 -0.90 -13.89 26.98
CA GLU A 153 -0.82 -14.94 27.99
C GLU A 153 -2.23 -15.37 28.41
N SER A 154 -2.38 -16.66 28.72
CA SER A 154 -3.52 -17.12 29.52
C SER A 154 -3.33 -16.64 30.96
N PRO A 155 -4.36 -16.12 31.65
CA PRO A 155 -4.20 -15.56 32.99
C PRO A 155 -3.65 -16.61 33.97
N PRO A 156 -2.70 -16.24 34.86
CA PRO A 156 -2.23 -17.14 35.90
C PRO A 156 -3.38 -17.47 36.86
N GLN A 157 -3.69 -18.75 37.02
CA GLN A 157 -4.64 -19.24 38.02
C GLN A 157 -4.03 -19.14 39.43
N THR A 158 -3.89 -17.94 39.98
CA THR A 158 -3.57 -17.75 41.40
C THR A 158 -4.82 -17.27 42.14
N GLY A 159 -5.35 -18.14 43.01
CA GLY A 159 -6.68 -18.03 43.61
C GLY A 159 -6.88 -16.93 44.66
N PHE A 160 -6.38 -15.70 44.47
CA PHE A 160 -6.54 -14.63 45.47
C PHE A 160 -6.92 -13.22 44.94
N THR A 161 -7.33 -13.06 43.68
CA THR A 161 -7.66 -11.72 43.11
C THR A 161 -9.12 -11.58 42.64
N ARG A 162 -10.07 -12.33 43.20
CA ARG A 162 -11.44 -12.48 42.63
C ARG A 162 -12.44 -11.31 42.79
N LEU A 163 -12.08 -10.17 43.38
CA LEU A 163 -13.07 -9.11 43.69
C LEU A 163 -12.98 -7.84 42.84
N TYR A 164 -11.88 -7.61 42.11
CA TYR A 164 -11.75 -6.50 41.14
C TYR A 164 -11.67 -6.99 39.68
N ASP A 165 -11.36 -8.27 39.44
CA ASP A 165 -11.13 -8.82 38.09
C ASP A 165 -12.41 -9.02 37.25
N HIS A 166 -13.61 -8.98 37.81
CA HIS A 166 -14.81 -9.38 37.07
C HIS A 166 -15.23 -8.37 35.98
N GLU A 167 -15.12 -7.06 36.23
CA GLU A 167 -15.42 -6.02 35.22
C GLU A 167 -14.34 -5.96 34.13
N ASP A 168 -13.07 -6.16 34.51
CA ASP A 168 -11.95 -6.21 33.57
C ASP A 168 -11.98 -7.49 32.72
N GLU A 169 -12.24 -8.67 33.30
CA GLU A 169 -12.39 -9.92 32.56
C GLU A 169 -13.53 -9.87 31.54
N GLU A 170 -14.68 -9.27 31.90
CA GLU A 170 -15.82 -9.13 30.99
C GLU A 170 -15.50 -8.16 29.85
N TYR A 171 -14.84 -7.04 30.15
CA TYR A 171 -14.35 -6.09 29.16
C TYR A 171 -13.34 -6.73 28.18
N TYR A 172 -12.36 -7.48 28.70
CA TYR A 172 -11.38 -8.17 27.87
C TYR A 172 -11.98 -9.32 27.06
N ALA A 173 -12.94 -10.06 27.62
CA ALA A 173 -13.68 -11.10 26.90
C ALA A 173 -14.52 -10.50 25.75
N GLU A 174 -15.12 -9.33 25.94
CA GLU A 174 -15.86 -8.64 24.88
C GLU A 174 -14.92 -8.14 23.76
N LEU A 175 -13.75 -7.62 24.13
CA LEU A 175 -12.72 -7.18 23.19
C LEU A 175 -12.15 -8.36 22.38
N GLN A 176 -11.94 -9.50 23.03
CA GLN A 176 -11.54 -10.76 22.39
C GLN A 176 -12.61 -11.24 21.40
N ARG A 177 -13.88 -11.29 21.80
CA ARG A 177 -14.98 -11.67 20.90
C ARG A 177 -15.03 -10.76 19.67
N LYS A 178 -14.92 -9.44 19.85
CA LYS A 178 -14.91 -8.47 18.74
C LYS A 178 -13.72 -8.68 17.79
N GLU A 179 -12.54 -9.02 18.31
CA GLU A 179 -11.37 -9.33 17.48
C GLU A 179 -11.52 -10.66 16.74
N GLU A 180 -12.00 -11.70 17.42
CA GLU A 180 -12.27 -13.01 16.82
C GLU A 180 -13.32 -12.90 15.72
N GLU A 181 -14.38 -12.14 15.93
CA GLU A 181 -15.40 -11.82 14.92
C GLU A 181 -14.79 -11.07 13.73
N LYS A 182 -13.97 -10.04 13.98
CA LYS A 182 -13.29 -9.28 12.91
C LYS A 182 -12.36 -10.17 12.09
N ASP A 183 -11.61 -11.05 12.73
CA ASP A 183 -10.67 -11.94 12.03
C ASP A 183 -11.38 -13.09 11.32
N ALA A 184 -12.47 -13.63 11.88
CA ALA A 184 -13.37 -14.57 11.20
C ALA A 184 -13.96 -13.92 9.94
N GLN A 185 -14.50 -12.70 10.06
CA GLN A 185 -15.06 -11.94 8.93
C GLN A 185 -14.01 -11.69 7.84
N LYS A 186 -12.77 -11.33 8.21
CA LYS A 186 -11.66 -11.20 7.24
C LYS A 186 -11.38 -12.52 6.54
N ARG A 187 -11.29 -13.63 7.28
CA ARG A 187 -11.03 -14.96 6.69
C ARG A 187 -12.14 -15.34 5.71
N GLU A 188 -13.40 -15.15 6.08
CA GLU A 188 -14.53 -15.38 5.19
C GLU A 188 -14.44 -14.51 3.93
N THR A 189 -14.11 -13.22 4.07
CA THR A 189 -13.93 -12.30 2.94
C THR A 189 -12.82 -12.78 2.01
N PHE A 190 -11.68 -13.22 2.55
CA PHE A 190 -10.59 -13.80 1.76
C PHE A 190 -11.02 -15.10 1.06
N THR A 191 -11.74 -15.99 1.75
CA THR A 191 -12.27 -17.21 1.15
C THR A 191 -13.26 -16.90 0.03
N MET A 192 -14.13 -15.90 0.19
CA MET A 192 -15.05 -15.44 -0.85
C MET A 192 -14.30 -14.87 -2.06
N LEU A 193 -13.27 -14.05 -1.83
CA LEU A 193 -12.38 -13.54 -2.88
C LEU A 193 -11.70 -14.69 -3.63
N PHE A 194 -11.12 -15.67 -2.95
CA PHE A 194 -10.49 -16.83 -3.61
C PHE A 194 -11.49 -17.66 -4.41
N ARG A 195 -12.72 -17.84 -3.89
CA ARG A 195 -13.80 -18.51 -4.63
C ARG A 195 -14.17 -17.74 -5.90
N LEU A 196 -14.19 -16.42 -5.83
CA LEU A 196 -14.40 -15.52 -6.95
C LEU A 196 -13.27 -15.59 -7.98
N PHE A 197 -12.00 -15.64 -7.54
CA PHE A 197 -10.84 -15.93 -8.40
C PHE A 197 -10.99 -17.28 -9.11
N GLY A 198 -11.62 -18.28 -8.47
CA GLY A 198 -11.96 -19.55 -9.10
C GLY A 198 -12.86 -19.42 -10.33
N TYR A 199 -13.73 -18.40 -10.41
CA TYR A 199 -14.53 -18.13 -11.62
C TYR A 199 -13.68 -17.55 -12.74
N MET A 200 -12.71 -16.68 -12.43
CA MET A 200 -11.76 -16.17 -13.43
C MET A 200 -10.80 -17.26 -13.92
N ALA A 201 -10.33 -18.13 -13.03
CA ALA A 201 -9.43 -19.23 -13.37
C ALA A 201 -10.04 -20.18 -14.42
N LYS A 202 -11.37 -20.33 -14.43
CA LYS A 202 -12.07 -21.11 -15.47
C LYS A 202 -12.04 -20.45 -16.85
N GLU A 203 -11.93 -19.13 -16.92
CA GLU A 203 -11.84 -18.36 -18.17
C GLU A 203 -10.42 -17.78 -18.37
N TRP A 204 -9.39 -18.43 -17.81
CA TRP A 204 -8.01 -17.92 -17.76
C TRP A 204 -7.41 -17.60 -19.13
N ALA A 205 -7.81 -18.31 -20.18
CA ALA A 205 -7.29 -18.11 -21.53
C ALA A 205 -7.53 -16.68 -22.05
N TYR A 206 -8.73 -16.13 -21.80
CA TYR A 206 -9.07 -14.78 -22.25
C TYR A 206 -8.36 -13.71 -21.42
N TYR A 207 -8.24 -13.94 -20.11
CA TYR A 207 -7.43 -13.09 -19.25
C TYR A 207 -5.94 -13.15 -19.64
N ALA A 208 -5.40 -14.31 -20.01
CA ALA A 208 -4.02 -14.46 -20.46
C ALA A 208 -3.78 -13.64 -21.74
N VAL A 209 -4.69 -13.70 -22.72
CA VAL A 209 -4.62 -12.85 -23.93
C VAL A 209 -4.68 -11.37 -23.56
N ALA A 210 -5.60 -10.98 -22.67
CA ALA A 210 -5.71 -9.61 -22.20
C ALA A 210 -4.44 -9.13 -21.47
N PHE A 211 -3.79 -10.00 -20.69
CA PHE A 211 -2.53 -9.74 -20.03
C PHE A 211 -1.36 -9.62 -21.01
N SER A 212 -1.31 -10.43 -22.06
CA SER A 212 -0.31 -10.28 -23.12
C SER A 212 -0.39 -8.91 -23.79
N PHE A 213 -1.61 -8.47 -24.16
CA PHE A 213 -1.81 -7.12 -24.69
C PHE A 213 -1.54 -6.02 -23.66
N LEU A 214 -1.77 -6.29 -22.36
CA LEU A 214 -1.40 -5.37 -21.28
C LEU A 214 0.11 -5.18 -21.19
N LEU A 215 0.89 -6.25 -21.30
CA LEU A 215 2.35 -6.17 -21.29
C LEU A 215 2.86 -5.38 -22.49
N LEU A 216 2.36 -5.65 -23.69
CA LEU A 216 2.72 -4.90 -24.91
C LEU A 216 2.34 -3.42 -24.80
N TYR A 217 1.12 -3.14 -24.35
CA TYR A 217 0.66 -1.78 -24.07
C TYR A 217 1.56 -1.07 -23.06
N SER A 218 1.91 -1.76 -21.97
CA SER A 218 2.74 -1.21 -20.91
C SER A 218 4.15 -0.93 -21.42
N LEU A 219 4.72 -1.82 -22.24
CA LEU A 219 6.02 -1.59 -22.87
C LEU A 219 5.99 -0.31 -23.71
N SER A 220 5.06 -0.20 -24.66
CA SER A 220 4.96 0.99 -25.54
C SER A 220 4.84 2.29 -24.74
N ARG A 221 4.04 2.29 -23.68
CA ARG A 221 3.80 3.48 -22.85
C ARG A 221 4.95 3.79 -21.89
N VAL A 222 5.68 2.79 -21.40
CA VAL A 222 6.88 2.99 -20.58
C VAL A 222 7.99 3.61 -21.44
N PHE A 223 8.16 3.20 -22.70
CA PHE A 223 9.19 3.80 -23.57
C PHE A 223 8.90 5.25 -24.00
N THR A 224 7.67 5.75 -23.90
CA THR A 224 7.31 7.11 -24.37
C THR A 224 8.13 8.23 -23.69
N PRO A 225 8.25 8.28 -22.35
CA PRO A 225 9.17 9.20 -21.66
C PRO A 225 10.61 9.18 -22.20
N TYR A 226 11.17 7.99 -22.43
CA TYR A 226 12.55 7.84 -22.92
C TYR A 226 12.75 8.51 -24.28
N TYR A 227 11.88 8.21 -25.25
CA TYR A 227 11.97 8.82 -26.57
C TYR A 227 11.62 10.31 -26.56
N THR A 228 10.82 10.77 -25.60
CA THR A 228 10.55 12.21 -25.45
C THR A 228 11.83 12.96 -25.06
N GLY A 229 12.62 12.42 -24.12
CA GLY A 229 13.92 13.02 -23.81
C GLY A 229 14.95 12.85 -24.92
N GLU A 230 14.91 11.76 -25.69
CA GLU A 230 15.75 11.57 -26.87
C GLU A 230 15.44 12.62 -27.97
N VAL A 231 14.16 12.97 -28.15
CA VAL A 231 13.77 14.07 -29.05
C VAL A 231 14.39 15.39 -28.58
N VAL A 232 14.37 15.68 -27.28
CA VAL A 232 15.02 16.87 -26.72
C VAL A 232 16.54 16.81 -26.96
N ALA A 233 17.19 15.66 -26.73
CA ALA A 233 18.60 15.47 -27.01
C ALA A 233 18.94 15.67 -28.51
N SER A 234 18.07 15.23 -29.43
CA SER A 234 18.29 15.40 -30.87
C SER A 234 18.19 16.85 -31.35
N VAL A 235 17.59 17.75 -30.55
CA VAL A 235 17.44 19.18 -30.86
C VAL A 235 18.50 20.03 -30.16
N PHE A 236 18.78 19.73 -28.89
CA PHE A 236 19.67 20.53 -28.04
C PHE A 236 21.05 19.90 -27.79
N GLY A 237 21.26 18.66 -28.24
CA GLY A 237 22.51 17.93 -28.09
C GLY A 237 23.58 18.35 -29.11
N LYS A 238 24.81 17.89 -28.89
CA LYS A 238 25.97 18.21 -29.74
C LYS A 238 25.82 17.68 -31.18
N ASP A 239 25.05 16.62 -31.36
CA ASP A 239 24.75 15.97 -32.65
C ASP A 239 23.35 16.34 -33.19
N ALA A 240 22.97 17.61 -33.04
CA ALA A 240 21.68 18.11 -33.50
C ALA A 240 21.55 17.95 -35.02
N SER A 241 20.62 17.09 -35.44
CA SER A 241 20.37 16.78 -36.86
C SER A 241 18.91 16.48 -37.10
N TYR A 242 18.38 17.02 -38.21
CA TYR A 242 17.02 16.72 -38.67
C TYR A 242 16.83 15.22 -38.95
N GLU A 243 17.88 14.51 -39.35
CA GLU A 243 17.82 13.06 -39.59
C GLU A 243 17.54 12.29 -38.29
N ASN A 244 18.28 12.61 -37.23
CA ASN A 244 18.09 12.00 -35.89
C ASN A 244 16.72 12.36 -35.32
N LEU A 245 16.27 13.60 -35.52
CA LEU A 245 14.94 14.05 -35.10
C LEU A 245 13.83 13.27 -35.80
N HIS A 246 13.86 13.17 -37.13
CA HIS A 246 12.84 12.43 -37.90
C HIS A 246 12.80 10.95 -37.51
N ARG A 247 13.97 10.33 -37.31
CA ARG A 247 14.06 8.94 -36.85
C ARG A 247 13.43 8.76 -35.46
N THR A 248 13.78 9.62 -34.51
CA THR A 248 13.30 9.52 -33.12
C THR A 248 11.81 9.78 -33.01
N VAL A 249 11.30 10.83 -33.69
CA VAL A 249 9.87 11.13 -33.77
C VAL A 249 9.11 10.02 -34.48
N GLY A 250 9.67 9.45 -35.55
CA GLY A 250 9.09 8.30 -36.25
C GLY A 250 8.92 7.08 -35.35
N ILE A 251 9.95 6.74 -34.55
CA ILE A 251 9.88 5.66 -33.56
C ILE A 251 8.84 5.97 -32.47
N MET A 252 8.82 7.21 -31.95
CA MET A 252 7.84 7.63 -30.94
C MET A 252 6.40 7.54 -31.47
N ALA A 253 6.17 7.92 -32.73
CA ALA A 253 4.86 7.82 -33.37
C ALA A 253 4.43 6.35 -33.53
N LEU A 254 5.33 5.47 -33.97
CA LEU A 254 5.07 4.02 -34.07
C LEU A 254 4.79 3.38 -32.69
N LEU A 255 5.53 3.77 -31.66
CA LEU A 255 5.29 3.32 -30.28
C LEU A 255 3.95 3.81 -29.74
N SER A 256 3.59 5.06 -30.03
CA SER A 256 2.30 5.63 -29.62
C SER A 256 1.14 4.96 -30.34
N LEU A 257 1.28 4.69 -31.65
CA LEU A 257 0.27 3.99 -32.45
C LEU A 257 0.10 2.53 -31.98
N SER A 258 1.21 1.80 -31.80
CA SER A 258 1.17 0.44 -31.27
C SER A 258 0.58 0.41 -29.86
N GLY A 259 0.93 1.38 -29.01
CA GLY A 259 0.34 1.56 -27.69
C GLY A 259 -1.17 1.79 -27.74
N ALA A 260 -1.67 2.63 -28.66
CA ALA A 260 -3.10 2.83 -28.84
C ALA A 260 -3.82 1.54 -29.26
N ILE A 261 -3.26 0.81 -30.23
CA ILE A 261 -3.81 -0.45 -30.73
C ILE A 261 -3.85 -1.51 -29.62
N PHE A 262 -2.73 -1.76 -28.94
CA PHE A 262 -2.66 -2.72 -27.84
C PHE A 262 -3.53 -2.30 -26.66
N GLY A 263 -3.64 -1.00 -26.38
CA GLY A 263 -4.54 -0.45 -25.37
C GLY A 263 -6.00 -0.76 -25.67
N GLY A 264 -6.41 -0.61 -26.93
CA GLY A 264 -7.75 -0.97 -27.40
C GLY A 264 -8.04 -2.47 -27.27
N PHE A 265 -7.15 -3.33 -27.78
CA PHE A 265 -7.30 -4.78 -27.66
C PHE A 265 -7.35 -5.22 -26.21
N ARG A 266 -6.43 -4.74 -25.38
CA ARG A 266 -6.41 -4.99 -23.94
C ARG A 266 -7.75 -4.65 -23.30
N GLY A 267 -8.28 -3.45 -23.54
CA GLY A 267 -9.57 -3.01 -23.02
C GLY A 267 -10.71 -3.93 -23.47
N GLY A 268 -10.78 -4.24 -24.76
CA GLY A 268 -11.80 -5.12 -25.34
C GLY A 268 -11.77 -6.53 -24.75
N PHE A 269 -10.60 -7.16 -24.67
CA PHE A 269 -10.45 -8.52 -24.11
C PHE A 269 -10.77 -8.56 -22.62
N PHE A 270 -10.40 -7.54 -21.84
CA PHE A 270 -10.80 -7.46 -20.42
C PHE A 270 -12.32 -7.34 -20.26
N THR A 271 -12.96 -6.45 -21.03
CA THR A 271 -14.43 -6.28 -20.99
C THR A 271 -15.15 -7.55 -21.44
N TYR A 272 -14.65 -8.24 -22.46
CA TYR A 272 -15.21 -9.51 -22.89
C TYR A 272 -15.07 -10.60 -21.81
N SER A 273 -13.90 -10.71 -21.20
CA SER A 273 -13.64 -11.66 -20.10
C SER A 273 -14.55 -11.40 -18.90
N GLN A 274 -14.79 -10.12 -18.58
CA GLN A 274 -15.75 -9.71 -17.54
C GLN A 274 -17.18 -10.18 -17.84
N SER A 275 -17.67 -10.00 -19.08
CA SER A 275 -19.00 -10.48 -19.47
C SER A 275 -19.13 -12.00 -19.39
N ARG A 276 -18.03 -12.73 -19.65
CA ARG A 276 -17.98 -14.20 -19.50
C ARG A 276 -18.11 -14.63 -18.04
N VAL A 277 -17.42 -13.94 -17.13
CA VAL A 277 -17.50 -14.18 -15.69
C VAL A 277 -18.90 -13.85 -15.17
N ASP A 278 -19.47 -12.71 -15.55
CA ASP A 278 -20.84 -12.30 -15.18
C ASP A 278 -21.87 -13.36 -15.61
N ARG A 279 -21.83 -13.79 -16.87
CA ARG A 279 -22.70 -14.86 -17.40
C ARG A 279 -22.61 -16.14 -16.57
N ARG A 280 -21.40 -16.54 -16.16
CA ARG A 280 -21.19 -17.77 -15.38
C ARG A 280 -21.72 -17.63 -13.96
N ILE A 281 -21.45 -16.51 -13.28
CA ILE A 281 -21.96 -16.24 -11.92
C ILE A 281 -23.49 -16.25 -11.93
N ARG A 282 -24.12 -15.54 -12.87
CA ARG A 282 -25.58 -15.50 -13.00
C ARG A 282 -26.18 -16.87 -13.32
N SER A 283 -25.55 -17.63 -14.22
CA SER A 283 -25.99 -18.98 -14.57
C SER A 283 -25.91 -19.94 -13.39
N ASP A 284 -24.83 -19.90 -12.61
CA ASP A 284 -24.65 -20.78 -11.46
C ASP A 284 -25.60 -20.39 -10.32
N LEU A 285 -25.80 -19.09 -10.08
CA LEU A 285 -26.78 -18.59 -9.11
C LEU A 285 -28.21 -18.98 -9.50
N PHE A 286 -28.62 -18.74 -10.75
CA PHE A 286 -29.95 -19.11 -11.24
C PHE A 286 -30.19 -20.62 -11.13
N ARG A 287 -29.20 -21.45 -11.48
CA ARG A 287 -29.26 -22.90 -11.33
C ARG A 287 -29.42 -23.32 -9.87
N SER A 288 -28.78 -22.61 -8.94
CA SER A 288 -28.93 -22.87 -7.51
C SER A 288 -30.32 -22.45 -7.01
N LEU A 289 -30.82 -21.30 -7.45
CA LEU A 289 -32.14 -20.79 -7.06
C LEU A 289 -33.23 -21.79 -7.46
N VAL A 290 -33.29 -22.22 -8.73
CA VAL A 290 -34.32 -23.16 -9.22
C VAL A 290 -34.32 -24.52 -8.50
N ARG A 291 -33.24 -24.88 -7.80
CA ARG A 291 -33.13 -26.12 -7.01
C ARG A 291 -33.50 -25.96 -5.54
N GLN A 292 -33.79 -24.75 -5.08
CA GLN A 292 -34.18 -24.51 -3.70
C GLN A 292 -35.57 -25.08 -3.40
N GLU A 293 -35.77 -25.38 -2.12
CA GLU A 293 -37.06 -25.83 -1.61
C GLU A 293 -38.11 -24.71 -1.66
N ILE A 294 -39.39 -25.09 -1.67
CA ILE A 294 -40.50 -24.13 -1.74
C ILE A 294 -40.48 -23.18 -0.53
N ALA A 295 -40.11 -23.69 0.66
CA ALA A 295 -40.02 -22.89 1.88
C ALA A 295 -39.09 -21.67 1.75
N PHE A 296 -37.99 -21.79 0.98
CA PHE A 296 -37.10 -20.66 0.69
C PHE A 296 -37.83 -19.52 -0.02
N TYR A 297 -38.75 -19.85 -0.93
CA TYR A 297 -39.54 -18.88 -1.69
C TYR A 297 -40.72 -18.31 -0.90
N ASP A 298 -41.21 -19.03 0.10
CA ASP A 298 -42.23 -18.52 1.02
C ASP A 298 -41.64 -17.47 1.97
N GLU A 299 -40.36 -17.62 2.36
CA GLU A 299 -39.65 -16.67 3.22
C GLU A 299 -39.07 -15.45 2.47
N ASN A 300 -38.65 -15.62 1.21
CA ASN A 300 -37.93 -14.58 0.46
C ASN A 300 -38.79 -13.97 -0.66
N LYS A 301 -38.87 -12.63 -0.70
CA LYS A 301 -39.62 -11.92 -1.74
C LYS A 301 -38.97 -12.12 -3.12
N THR A 302 -39.75 -12.47 -4.13
CA THR A 302 -39.27 -12.65 -5.52
C THR A 302 -38.49 -11.45 -6.04
N GLY A 303 -38.90 -10.22 -5.69
CA GLY A 303 -38.21 -8.99 -6.08
C GLY A 303 -36.79 -8.89 -5.50
N GLU A 304 -36.58 -9.37 -4.27
CA GLU A 304 -35.25 -9.41 -3.65
C GLU A 304 -34.34 -10.40 -4.37
N ILE A 305 -34.84 -11.61 -4.66
CA ILE A 305 -34.09 -12.64 -5.39
C ILE A 305 -33.64 -12.14 -6.77
N VAL A 306 -34.55 -11.48 -7.50
CA VAL A 306 -34.24 -10.90 -8.83
C VAL A 306 -33.25 -9.73 -8.71
N SER A 307 -33.36 -8.91 -7.66
CA SER A 307 -32.41 -7.84 -7.38
C SER A 307 -31.01 -8.39 -7.17
N ARG A 308 -30.84 -9.39 -6.29
CA ARG A 308 -29.54 -10.04 -6.03
C ARG A 308 -28.96 -10.69 -7.28
N LEU A 309 -29.78 -11.38 -8.07
CA LEU A 309 -29.38 -12.01 -9.33
C LEU A 309 -28.84 -11.01 -10.36
N ASN A 310 -29.35 -9.78 -10.37
CA ASN A 310 -28.94 -8.76 -11.33
C ASN A 310 -27.89 -7.80 -10.75
N ALA A 311 -28.23 -7.08 -9.68
CA ALA A 311 -27.41 -6.02 -9.13
C ALA A 311 -26.15 -6.55 -8.43
N ASP A 312 -26.28 -7.56 -7.57
CA ASP A 312 -25.14 -8.07 -6.81
C ASP A 312 -24.18 -8.84 -7.71
N CYS A 313 -24.70 -9.68 -8.61
CA CYS A 313 -23.88 -10.37 -9.61
C CYS A 313 -23.11 -9.38 -10.51
N GLN A 314 -23.79 -8.33 -10.99
CA GLN A 314 -23.13 -7.32 -11.82
C GLN A 314 -22.03 -6.59 -11.04
N THR A 315 -22.32 -6.17 -9.81
CA THR A 315 -21.38 -5.48 -8.94
C THR A 315 -20.16 -6.35 -8.67
N MET A 316 -20.37 -7.62 -8.36
CA MET A 316 -19.33 -8.61 -8.11
C MET A 316 -18.43 -8.82 -9.33
N SER A 317 -18.99 -9.02 -10.53
CA SER A 317 -18.22 -9.22 -11.76
C SER A 317 -17.45 -7.97 -12.20
N ASN A 318 -18.09 -6.79 -12.11
CA ASN A 318 -17.50 -5.50 -12.44
C ASN A 318 -16.31 -5.20 -11.53
N THR A 319 -16.50 -5.33 -10.23
CA THR A 319 -15.49 -5.03 -9.22
C THR A 319 -14.26 -5.90 -9.42
N LEU A 320 -14.46 -7.21 -9.62
CA LEU A 320 -13.38 -8.15 -9.88
C LEU A 320 -12.54 -7.81 -11.11
N SER A 321 -13.22 -7.55 -12.23
CA SER A 321 -12.56 -7.30 -13.50
C SER A 321 -11.85 -5.95 -13.50
N LEU A 322 -12.47 -4.92 -12.91
CA LEU A 322 -11.85 -3.63 -12.67
C LEU A 322 -10.58 -3.80 -11.82
N TYR A 323 -10.66 -4.58 -10.75
CA TYR A 323 -9.55 -4.82 -9.85
C TYR A 323 -8.38 -5.53 -10.53
N MET A 324 -8.63 -6.58 -11.30
CA MET A 324 -7.57 -7.27 -12.04
C MET A 324 -6.91 -6.39 -13.11
N ASN A 325 -7.73 -5.64 -13.84
CA ASN A 325 -7.28 -4.74 -14.89
C ASN A 325 -6.39 -3.62 -14.32
N VAL A 326 -6.89 -2.90 -13.32
CA VAL A 326 -6.20 -1.75 -12.72
C VAL A 326 -4.96 -2.20 -11.95
N LEU A 327 -5.06 -3.23 -11.11
CA LEU A 327 -3.95 -3.72 -10.30
C LEU A 327 -2.80 -4.18 -11.19
N THR A 328 -3.07 -5.01 -12.19
CA THR A 328 -2.00 -5.55 -13.04
C THR A 328 -1.36 -4.46 -13.88
N ARG A 329 -2.15 -3.55 -14.46
CA ARG A 329 -1.63 -2.40 -15.21
C ARG A 329 -0.70 -1.56 -14.35
N ASN A 330 -1.15 -1.20 -13.14
CA ASN A 330 -0.37 -0.33 -12.27
C ASN A 330 0.90 -1.02 -11.77
N VAL A 331 0.85 -2.32 -11.48
CA VAL A 331 2.02 -3.11 -11.10
C VAL A 331 3.04 -3.17 -12.24
N THR A 332 2.62 -3.51 -13.46
CA THR A 332 3.52 -3.54 -14.63
C THR A 332 4.11 -2.16 -14.92
N MET A 333 3.31 -1.10 -14.86
CA MET A 333 3.78 0.27 -15.08
C MET A 333 4.77 0.71 -14.00
N LEU A 334 4.49 0.41 -12.73
CA LEU A 334 5.34 0.77 -11.60
C LEU A 334 6.70 0.09 -11.70
N PHE A 335 6.73 -1.23 -11.95
CA PHE A 335 7.99 -1.94 -12.13
C PHE A 335 8.73 -1.50 -13.39
N GLY A 336 8.00 -1.29 -14.50
CA GLY A 336 8.56 -0.76 -15.73
C GLY A 336 9.24 0.60 -15.53
N SER A 337 8.52 1.57 -14.96
CA SER A 337 9.09 2.90 -14.69
C SER A 337 10.29 2.83 -13.75
N LEU A 338 10.23 1.99 -12.71
CA LEU A 338 11.35 1.84 -11.76
C LEU A 338 12.62 1.31 -12.43
N ILE A 339 12.50 0.25 -13.24
CA ILE A 339 13.64 -0.34 -13.96
C ILE A 339 14.30 0.71 -14.88
N PHE A 340 13.49 1.47 -15.62
CA PHE A 340 13.99 2.53 -16.50
C PHE A 340 14.62 3.70 -15.74
N MET A 341 14.03 4.14 -14.63
CA MET A 341 14.60 5.21 -13.81
C MET A 341 16.00 4.83 -13.30
N PHE A 342 16.16 3.62 -12.76
CA PHE A 342 17.47 3.13 -12.30
C PHE A 342 18.47 2.96 -13.45
N SER A 343 18.00 2.53 -14.61
CA SER A 343 18.85 2.37 -15.80
C SER A 343 19.33 3.71 -16.38
N LEU A 344 18.49 4.75 -16.30
CA LEU A 344 18.84 6.11 -16.74
C LEU A 344 19.86 6.76 -15.79
N SER A 345 19.51 6.82 -14.50
CA SER A 345 20.38 7.39 -13.49
C SER A 345 20.02 6.84 -12.12
N TRP A 346 20.91 6.01 -11.59
CA TRP A 346 20.78 5.50 -10.24
C TRP A 346 20.83 6.64 -9.20
N ARG A 347 21.59 7.72 -9.46
CA ARG A 347 21.70 8.88 -8.55
C ARG A 347 20.38 9.63 -8.41
N LEU A 348 19.74 9.96 -9.53
CA LEU A 348 18.41 10.61 -9.52
C LEU A 348 17.34 9.69 -8.94
N SER A 349 17.44 8.38 -9.21
CA SER A 349 16.54 7.38 -8.63
C SER A 349 16.61 7.39 -7.11
N MET A 350 17.80 7.40 -6.51
CA MET A 350 17.94 7.48 -5.05
C MET A 350 17.25 8.71 -4.46
N VAL A 351 17.37 9.88 -5.11
CA VAL A 351 16.65 11.09 -4.69
C VAL A 351 15.13 10.89 -4.67
N THR A 352 14.57 10.25 -5.70
CA THR A 352 13.13 9.92 -5.71
C THR A 352 12.76 8.92 -4.61
N PHE A 353 13.61 7.91 -4.35
CA PHE A 353 13.36 6.89 -3.33
C PHE A 353 13.36 7.45 -1.90
N ILE A 354 14.17 8.47 -1.61
CA ILE A 354 14.16 9.19 -0.32
C ILE A 354 12.77 9.78 -0.01
N ALA A 355 12.02 10.16 -1.05
CA ALA A 355 10.69 10.75 -0.87
C ALA A 355 9.55 9.73 -0.68
N ILE A 356 9.74 8.47 -1.08
CA ILE A 356 8.71 7.43 -0.98
C ILE A 356 8.24 7.21 0.47
N PRO A 357 9.14 7.12 1.49
CA PRO A 357 8.74 7.02 2.88
C PRO A 357 7.86 8.17 3.35
N ILE A 358 8.14 9.39 2.93
CA ILE A 358 7.36 10.59 3.30
C ILE A 358 5.93 10.48 2.75
N ILE A 359 5.79 10.08 1.47
CA ILE A 359 4.48 9.85 0.86
C ILE A 359 3.71 8.79 1.63
N PHE A 360 4.35 7.68 1.97
CA PHE A 360 3.69 6.59 2.70
C PHE A 360 3.24 7.02 4.10
N LEU A 361 4.07 7.79 4.82
CA LEU A 361 3.71 8.32 6.14
C LEU A 361 2.46 9.19 6.08
N VAL A 362 2.43 10.15 5.14
CA VAL A 362 1.27 11.02 4.92
C VAL A 362 0.04 10.20 4.57
N SER A 363 0.15 9.27 3.63
CA SER A 363 -0.95 8.39 3.25
C SER A 363 -1.50 7.57 4.42
N LYS A 364 -0.64 7.06 5.32
CA LYS A 364 -1.08 6.30 6.49
C LYS A 364 -1.87 7.18 7.47
N VAL A 365 -1.38 8.38 7.78
CA VAL A 365 -2.03 9.31 8.71
C VAL A 365 -3.43 9.69 8.21
N TYR A 366 -3.52 10.09 6.93
CA TYR A 366 -4.81 10.43 6.32
C TYR A 366 -5.73 9.21 6.17
N GLY A 367 -5.18 8.03 5.84
CA GLY A 367 -5.94 6.79 5.70
C GLY A 367 -6.68 6.42 6.97
N VAL A 368 -5.99 6.37 8.12
CA VAL A 368 -6.60 6.03 9.41
C VAL A 368 -7.70 7.02 9.80
N TYR A 369 -7.50 8.32 9.55
CA TYR A 369 -8.50 9.34 9.84
C TYR A 369 -9.73 9.22 8.92
N TYR A 370 -9.49 8.94 7.64
CA TYR A 370 -10.54 8.80 6.65
C TYR A 370 -11.37 7.52 6.87
N ASP A 371 -10.73 6.41 7.27
CA ASP A 371 -11.39 5.17 7.68
C ASP A 371 -12.38 5.40 8.83
N ARG A 372 -11.96 6.13 9.88
CA ARG A 372 -12.83 6.46 11.02
C ARG A 372 -14.06 7.28 10.61
N LEU A 373 -13.86 8.29 9.77
CA LEU A 373 -14.98 9.09 9.24
C LEU A 373 -15.93 8.26 8.36
N ALA A 374 -15.42 7.22 7.71
CA ALA A 374 -16.23 6.30 6.92
C ALA A 374 -17.11 5.41 7.78
N GLU A 375 -16.54 4.86 8.86
CA GLU A 375 -17.28 4.09 9.85
C GLU A 375 -18.37 4.96 10.52
N GLU A 376 -18.05 6.20 10.89
CA GLU A 376 -19.04 7.18 11.38
C GLU A 376 -20.16 7.43 10.36
N ALA A 377 -19.81 7.62 9.08
CA ALA A 377 -20.78 7.87 8.03
C ALA A 377 -21.70 6.66 7.83
N GLN A 378 -21.16 5.44 7.79
CA GLN A 378 -21.95 4.22 7.66
C GLN A 378 -22.87 4.01 8.86
N ALA A 379 -22.39 4.22 10.08
CA ALA A 379 -23.23 4.16 11.28
C ALA A 379 -24.37 5.19 11.27
N SER A 380 -24.13 6.40 10.73
CA SER A 380 -25.17 7.43 10.57
C SER A 380 -26.20 7.04 9.51
N ILE A 381 -25.76 6.44 8.39
CA ILE A 381 -26.65 5.94 7.33
C ILE A 381 -27.50 4.77 7.86
N ALA A 382 -26.92 3.85 8.63
CA ALA A 382 -27.66 2.75 9.23
C ALA A 382 -28.81 3.26 10.11
N LYS A 383 -28.57 4.24 10.98
CA LYS A 383 -29.62 4.87 11.80
C LYS A 383 -30.71 5.53 10.96
N ALA A 384 -30.35 6.17 9.84
CA ALA A 384 -31.33 6.75 8.94
C ALA A 384 -32.20 5.65 8.29
N ASN A 385 -31.59 4.53 7.90
CA ASN A 385 -32.30 3.37 7.36
C ASN A 385 -33.25 2.73 8.40
N ASP A 386 -32.83 2.62 9.66
CA ASP A 386 -33.69 2.10 10.74
C ASP A 386 -34.98 2.93 10.88
N VAL A 387 -34.86 4.27 10.86
CA VAL A 387 -36.02 5.17 10.89
C VAL A 387 -36.88 5.01 9.64
N ALA A 388 -36.27 4.90 8.47
CA ALA A 388 -37.02 4.71 7.23
C ALA A 388 -37.79 3.37 7.25
N GLU A 389 -37.18 2.30 7.75
CA GLU A 389 -37.81 1.00 7.89
C GLU A 389 -38.96 1.02 8.89
N GLU A 390 -38.78 1.65 10.06
CA GLU A 390 -39.83 1.85 11.07
C GLU A 390 -41.04 2.61 10.49
N VAL A 391 -40.79 3.74 9.82
CA VAL A 391 -41.84 4.61 9.27
C VAL A 391 -42.58 3.94 8.11
N LEU A 392 -41.86 3.27 7.21
CA LEU A 392 -42.46 2.63 6.04
C LEU A 392 -43.21 1.34 6.41
N SER A 393 -42.71 0.56 7.36
CA SER A 393 -43.41 -0.63 7.86
C SER A 393 -44.69 -0.25 8.61
N ALA A 394 -44.69 0.87 9.35
CA ALA A 394 -45.83 1.40 10.09
C ALA A 394 -46.60 2.52 9.37
N VAL A 395 -46.52 2.61 8.02
CA VAL A 395 -47.05 3.76 7.26
C VAL A 395 -48.55 4.05 7.50
N ARG A 396 -49.35 3.01 7.77
CA ARG A 396 -50.78 3.17 8.10
C ARG A 396 -50.98 3.93 9.42
N THR A 397 -50.15 3.67 10.42
CA THR A 397 -50.14 4.36 11.72
C THR A 397 -49.69 5.81 11.56
N VAL A 398 -48.62 6.05 10.80
CA VAL A 398 -48.14 7.41 10.53
C VAL A 398 -49.23 8.26 9.85
N LYS A 399 -49.96 7.66 8.89
CA LYS A 399 -51.10 8.29 8.21
C LYS A 399 -52.30 8.51 9.14
N SER A 400 -52.62 7.58 10.05
CA SER A 400 -53.75 7.75 10.96
C SER A 400 -53.56 8.88 11.97
N PHE A 401 -52.30 9.18 12.33
CA PHE A 401 -51.95 10.29 13.23
C PHE A 401 -51.54 11.59 12.50
N ALA A 402 -51.57 11.63 11.16
CA ALA A 402 -51.14 12.78 10.34
C ALA A 402 -49.69 13.25 10.67
N CYS A 403 -48.79 12.31 10.97
CA CYS A 403 -47.42 12.59 11.40
C CYS A 403 -46.39 12.59 10.26
N GLU A 404 -46.78 12.63 8.99
CA GLU A 404 -45.83 12.50 7.85
C GLU A 404 -44.77 13.60 7.84
N LYS A 405 -45.18 14.83 8.17
CA LYS A 405 -44.25 15.97 8.28
C LYS A 405 -43.28 15.80 9.47
N TYR A 406 -43.74 15.20 10.56
CA TYR A 406 -42.90 14.95 11.72
C TYR A 406 -41.84 13.89 11.42
N GLU A 407 -42.24 12.75 10.86
CA GLU A 407 -41.30 11.67 10.53
C GLU A 407 -40.32 12.06 9.41
N SER A 408 -40.76 12.85 8.42
CA SER A 408 -39.84 13.38 7.40
C SER A 408 -38.77 14.32 7.99
N LEU A 409 -39.12 15.17 8.98
CA LEU A 409 -38.14 16.01 9.68
C LEU A 409 -37.20 15.19 10.58
N ARG A 410 -37.72 14.11 11.21
CA ARG A 410 -36.89 13.17 11.97
C ARG A 410 -35.85 12.50 11.06
N PHE A 411 -36.26 11.99 9.89
CA PHE A 411 -35.34 11.43 8.90
C PHE A 411 -34.32 12.46 8.39
N LEU A 412 -34.76 13.70 8.12
CA LEU A 412 -33.87 14.81 7.73
C LEU A 412 -32.80 15.09 8.79
N THR A 413 -33.13 14.95 10.07
CA THR A 413 -32.17 15.15 11.18
C THR A 413 -31.01 14.17 11.10
N PHE A 414 -31.29 12.88 10.84
CA PHE A 414 -30.24 11.88 10.62
C PHE A 414 -29.44 12.14 9.34
N LEU A 415 -30.09 12.59 8.27
CA LEU A 415 -29.38 12.99 7.04
C LEU A 415 -28.46 14.19 7.25
N ASN A 416 -28.85 15.17 8.07
CA ASN A 416 -28.00 16.31 8.41
C ASN A 416 -26.75 15.88 9.19
N VAL A 417 -26.86 14.88 10.06
CA VAL A 417 -25.69 14.28 10.72
C VAL A 417 -24.77 13.63 9.68
N THR A 418 -25.32 12.82 8.78
CA THR A 418 -24.55 12.22 7.67
C THR A 418 -23.88 13.28 6.80
N LEU A 419 -24.56 14.39 6.51
CA LEU A 419 -24.01 15.53 5.77
C LEU A 419 -22.85 16.18 6.52
N SER A 420 -22.95 16.37 7.83
CA SER A 420 -21.87 16.95 8.65
C SER A 420 -20.61 16.06 8.66
N ILE A 421 -20.79 14.72 8.69
CA ILE A 421 -19.69 13.76 8.55
C ILE A 421 -19.10 13.85 7.14
N GLY A 422 -19.95 13.92 6.12
CA GLY A 422 -19.55 14.13 4.72
C GLY A 422 -18.73 15.40 4.52
N ALA A 423 -19.10 16.51 5.17
CA ALA A 423 -18.35 17.76 5.15
C ALA A 423 -16.97 17.61 5.79
N ARG A 424 -16.87 16.97 6.97
CA ARG A 424 -15.58 16.64 7.62
C ARG A 424 -14.70 15.77 6.70
N LYS A 425 -15.30 14.79 6.03
CA LYS A 425 -14.64 13.91 5.05
C LYS A 425 -14.13 14.69 3.83
N ALA A 426 -14.92 15.63 3.32
CA ALA A 426 -14.51 16.50 2.20
C ALA A 426 -13.33 17.39 2.59
N VAL A 427 -13.34 18.02 3.77
CA VAL A 427 -12.21 18.82 4.27
C VAL A 427 -10.95 17.97 4.43
N ALA A 428 -11.08 16.76 4.99
CA ALA A 428 -9.97 15.81 5.11
C ALA A 428 -9.38 15.45 3.72
N HIS A 429 -10.25 15.23 2.74
CA HIS A 429 -9.86 14.91 1.37
C HIS A 429 -9.14 16.07 0.69
N VAL A 430 -9.59 17.32 0.89
CA VAL A 430 -8.89 18.52 0.40
C VAL A 430 -7.49 18.60 0.98
N GLY A 431 -7.33 18.40 2.31
CA GLY A 431 -6.02 18.39 2.96
C GLY A 431 -5.08 17.30 2.40
N PHE A 432 -5.62 16.11 2.14
CA PHE A 432 -4.88 15.01 1.52
C PHE A 432 -4.42 15.35 0.10
N LEU A 433 -5.33 15.84 -0.76
CA LEU A 433 -5.00 16.23 -2.13
C LEU A 433 -3.95 17.34 -2.16
N LEU A 434 -4.11 18.37 -1.35
CA LEU A 434 -3.14 19.46 -1.24
C LEU A 434 -1.76 18.95 -0.81
N THR A 435 -1.70 18.14 0.25
CA THR A 435 -0.43 17.62 0.78
C THR A 435 0.27 16.72 -0.25
N THR A 436 -0.47 15.83 -0.90
CA THR A 436 0.11 14.91 -1.90
C THR A 436 0.58 15.63 -3.17
N GLU A 437 -0.15 16.66 -3.62
CA GLU A 437 0.24 17.47 -4.77
C GLU A 437 1.47 18.34 -4.46
N LEU A 438 1.52 18.95 -3.27
CA LEU A 438 2.70 19.71 -2.80
C LEU A 438 3.93 18.81 -2.68
N LEU A 439 3.78 17.59 -2.16
CA LEU A 439 4.88 16.62 -2.10
C LEU A 439 5.35 16.26 -3.51
N GLN A 440 4.43 15.97 -4.44
CA GLN A 440 4.80 15.60 -5.81
C GLN A 440 5.57 16.74 -6.51
N MET A 441 5.10 17.99 -6.38
CA MET A 441 5.79 19.16 -6.92
C MET A 441 7.12 19.41 -6.21
N GLY A 442 7.20 19.24 -4.90
CA GLY A 442 8.44 19.35 -4.14
C GLY A 442 9.50 18.35 -4.60
N ILE A 443 9.12 17.09 -4.81
CA ILE A 443 10.03 16.06 -5.34
C ILE A 443 10.46 16.41 -6.76
N LEU A 444 9.55 16.92 -7.61
CA LEU A 444 9.90 17.41 -8.94
C LEU A 444 10.95 18.51 -8.88
N THR A 445 10.76 19.52 -8.02
CA THR A 445 11.72 20.62 -7.84
C THR A 445 13.08 20.14 -7.34
N VAL A 446 13.12 19.25 -6.35
CA VAL A 446 14.37 18.69 -5.81
C VAL A 446 15.11 17.87 -6.86
N VAL A 447 14.41 17.00 -7.60
CA VAL A 447 15.02 16.20 -8.65
C VAL A 447 15.47 17.07 -9.82
N LEU A 448 14.70 18.09 -10.21
CA LEU A 448 15.10 19.03 -11.25
C LEU A 448 16.35 19.83 -10.85
N PHE A 449 16.42 20.32 -9.60
CA PHE A 449 17.57 21.04 -9.09
C PHE A 449 18.83 20.16 -9.07
N TYR A 450 18.73 18.95 -8.48
CA TYR A 450 19.85 18.01 -8.42
C TYR A 450 20.23 17.46 -9.80
N GLY A 451 19.25 17.19 -10.66
CA GLY A 451 19.47 16.78 -12.05
C GLY A 451 20.15 17.86 -12.88
N GLY A 452 19.73 19.11 -12.73
CA GLY A 452 20.39 20.26 -13.35
C GLY A 452 21.86 20.38 -12.90
N HIS A 453 22.12 20.18 -11.61
CA HIS A 453 23.49 20.12 -11.10
C HIS A 453 24.33 18.99 -11.76
N LEU A 454 23.75 17.80 -11.95
CA LEU A 454 24.42 16.68 -12.63
C LEU A 454 24.67 16.95 -14.12
N VAL A 455 23.77 17.68 -14.80
CA VAL A 455 23.95 18.10 -16.19
C VAL A 455 25.06 19.14 -16.32
N ILE A 456 25.11 20.12 -15.41
CA ILE A 456 26.19 21.13 -15.37
C ILE A 456 27.56 20.47 -15.13
N MET A 457 27.62 19.44 -14.29
CA MET A 457 28.84 18.64 -14.08
C MET A 457 29.18 17.70 -15.24
N GLY A 458 28.35 17.62 -16.29
CA GLY A 458 28.56 16.73 -17.43
C GLY A 458 28.39 15.24 -17.10
N LYS A 459 27.75 14.89 -15.97
CA LYS A 459 27.52 13.50 -15.54
C LYS A 459 26.30 12.86 -16.22
N ILE A 460 25.35 13.67 -16.68
CA ILE A 460 24.10 13.24 -17.34
C ILE A 460 23.80 14.21 -18.48
N ASP A 461 23.22 13.72 -19.58
CA ASP A 461 22.74 14.56 -20.68
C ASP A 461 21.39 15.23 -20.38
N ALA A 462 21.14 16.40 -20.97
CA ALA A 462 19.89 17.15 -20.77
C ALA A 462 18.64 16.35 -21.21
N GLY A 463 18.73 15.54 -22.28
CA GLY A 463 17.61 14.70 -22.72
C GLY A 463 17.27 13.59 -21.71
N LEU A 464 18.29 12.98 -21.09
CA LEU A 464 18.10 11.96 -20.06
C LEU A 464 17.42 12.53 -18.81
N LEU A 465 17.74 13.78 -18.44
CA LEU A 465 17.05 14.47 -17.36
C LEU A 465 15.55 14.61 -17.67
N VAL A 466 15.18 15.07 -18.86
CA VAL A 466 13.77 15.18 -19.27
C VAL A 466 13.06 13.83 -19.21
N SER A 467 13.68 12.78 -19.76
CA SER A 467 13.16 11.41 -19.67
C SER A 467 12.92 10.99 -18.21
N PHE A 468 13.87 11.28 -17.33
CA PHE A 468 13.77 10.94 -15.91
C PHE A 468 12.59 11.67 -15.22
N LEU A 469 12.42 12.97 -15.48
CA LEU A 469 11.32 13.75 -14.89
C LEU A 469 9.94 13.24 -15.35
N LEU A 470 9.82 12.82 -16.60
CA LEU A 470 8.60 12.21 -17.13
C LEU A 470 8.31 10.85 -16.49
N TYR A 471 9.33 10.01 -16.30
CA TYR A 471 9.18 8.75 -15.56
C TYR A 471 8.80 8.97 -14.10
N GLN A 472 9.37 9.97 -13.45
CA GLN A 472 9.02 10.34 -12.08
C GLN A 472 7.55 10.77 -11.98
N PHE A 473 7.06 11.57 -12.92
CA PHE A 473 5.65 11.97 -12.97
C PHE A 473 4.73 10.76 -13.10
N GLN A 474 5.05 9.85 -14.02
CA GLN A 474 4.31 8.60 -14.21
C GLN A 474 4.32 7.70 -12.95
N LEU A 475 5.46 7.63 -12.25
CA LEU A 475 5.58 6.91 -10.98
C LEU A 475 4.67 7.51 -9.91
N GLY A 476 4.62 8.84 -9.79
CA GLY A 476 3.73 9.56 -8.87
C GLY A 476 2.25 9.25 -9.10
N GLU A 477 1.81 9.25 -10.37
CA GLU A 477 0.43 8.86 -10.73
C GLU A 477 0.13 7.41 -10.37
N ASN A 478 1.03 6.48 -10.70
CA ASN A 478 0.83 5.06 -10.41
C ASN A 478 0.75 4.77 -8.90
N LEU A 479 1.55 5.46 -8.08
CA LEU A 479 1.46 5.38 -6.63
C LEU A 479 0.10 5.88 -6.12
N ARG A 480 -0.36 7.05 -6.60
CA ARG A 480 -1.65 7.65 -6.21
C ARG A 480 -2.84 6.73 -6.49
N VAL A 481 -2.90 6.13 -7.68
CA VAL A 481 -4.00 5.22 -8.06
C VAL A 481 -4.01 3.97 -7.18
N ARG A 482 -2.83 3.44 -6.81
CA ARG A 482 -2.71 2.27 -5.93
C ARG A 482 -3.20 2.56 -4.50
N PHE A 483 -3.03 3.80 -4.02
CA PHE A 483 -3.57 4.24 -2.73
C PHE A 483 -5.10 4.34 -2.75
N ILE A 484 -5.70 4.94 -3.79
CA ILE A 484 -7.17 4.97 -3.94
C ILE A 484 -7.73 3.55 -4.02
N PHE A 485 -7.01 2.66 -4.70
CA PHE A 485 -7.37 1.25 -4.83
C PHE A 485 -7.32 0.50 -3.50
N LEU A 486 -6.23 0.62 -2.72
CA LEU A 486 -6.12 0.04 -1.39
C LEU A 486 -7.16 0.62 -0.43
N LEU A 487 -7.38 1.94 -0.47
CA LEU A 487 -8.49 2.58 0.24
C LEU A 487 -9.82 1.96 -0.17
N SER A 488 -10.12 1.81 -1.46
CA SER A 488 -11.38 1.18 -1.90
C SER A 488 -11.51 -0.28 -1.43
N LEU A 489 -10.40 -1.01 -1.33
CA LEU A 489 -10.37 -2.41 -0.89
C LEU A 489 -10.60 -2.56 0.62
N PHE A 490 -10.25 -1.54 1.40
CA PHE A 490 -10.60 -1.41 2.82
C PHE A 490 -12.00 -0.82 3.04
N PHE A 491 -12.48 0.01 2.11
CA PHE A 491 -13.76 0.71 2.17
C PHE A 491 -14.96 -0.10 1.67
N VAL A 492 -14.75 -1.23 0.98
CA VAL A 492 -15.79 -2.24 0.79
C VAL A 492 -15.80 -3.16 2.01
N ARG A 493 -16.14 -2.58 3.15
CA ARG A 493 -16.84 -3.30 4.22
C ARG A 493 -18.31 -2.96 4.03
N SER A 494 -19.04 -3.98 3.57
CA SER A 494 -20.51 -4.00 3.45
C SER A 494 -21.18 -3.56 4.74
#